data_AF-A0A951DN28-F1
#
_entry.id   AF-A0A951DN28-F1
#
_cell.length_a   1.000
_cell.length_b   1.000
_cell.length_c   1.000
_cell.angle_alpha   90.00
_cell.angle_beta   90.00
_cell.angle_gamma   90.00
#
_symmetry.space_group_name_H-M   'P 1'
#
loop_
_entity.id
_entity.type
_entity.pdbx_description
1 polymer ?
#
loop_
_entity_poly.entity_id
_entity_poly.type
_entity_poly.pdbx_seq_one_letter_code
_entity_poly.pdbx_strand_id
1 'polypeptide(L)'
;MRGHDDVRDDRIYLENPDLPLVLRTLFRARVVGFASGTRIYQFLPPRPPRLHYSVFTCTPEAVLRFTDVGLDYLAALLLTPEVPVDELIAANLRFTAAQRGDSDSFLQASGRELAQLLRADYGRLTGILRRCV
;
A
#
# COMPACT_ATOMS: atom_id res chain seq x y z
N MET A 1 1.80 6.03 -32.84
CA MET A 1 2.16 7.31 -32.20
C MET A 1 3.61 7.17 -31.75
N ARG A 2 4.55 7.81 -32.44
CA ARG A 2 6.00 7.65 -32.21
C ARG A 2 6.43 8.65 -31.12
N GLY A 3 7.04 8.16 -30.04
CA GLY A 3 7.67 9.01 -29.04
C GLY A 3 8.96 9.61 -29.62
N HIS A 4 9.08 10.92 -29.53
CA HIS A 4 10.31 11.65 -29.84
C HIS A 4 11.14 11.73 -28.55
N ASP A 5 12.44 11.48 -28.65
CA ASP A 5 13.38 11.27 -27.53
C ASP A 5 13.64 12.50 -26.62
N ASP A 6 12.80 13.55 -26.67
CA ASP A 6 12.99 14.81 -25.95
C ASP A 6 11.87 15.18 -24.96
N VAL A 7 10.91 14.28 -24.70
CA VAL A 7 9.81 14.58 -23.75
C VAL A 7 10.27 14.32 -22.31
N ARG A 8 10.83 15.36 -21.69
CA ARG A 8 10.99 15.47 -20.22
C ARG A 8 9.63 15.82 -19.59
N ASP A 9 9.02 14.80 -18.98
CA ASP A 9 7.91 14.70 -18.00
C ASP A 9 6.81 15.80 -17.90
N ASP A 10 7.11 17.10 -17.92
CA ASP A 10 6.10 18.16 -17.73
C ASP A 10 5.78 18.97 -19.01
N ARG A 11 6.70 19.01 -19.98
CA ARG A 11 6.54 19.83 -21.20
C ARG A 11 5.33 19.44 -22.05
N ILE A 12 4.97 18.15 -22.03
CA ILE A 12 3.83 17.63 -22.77
C ILE A 12 2.50 18.27 -22.32
N TYR A 13 2.38 18.63 -21.04
CA TYR A 13 1.18 19.29 -20.50
C TYR A 13 1.13 20.78 -20.84
N LEU A 14 2.28 21.43 -21.04
CA LEU A 14 2.33 22.81 -21.56
C LEU A 14 1.97 22.87 -23.04
N GLU A 15 2.48 21.91 -23.82
CA GLU A 15 2.23 21.82 -25.27
C GLU A 15 0.82 21.30 -25.59
N ASN A 16 0.17 20.60 -24.65
CA ASN A 16 -1.17 20.06 -24.78
C ASN A 16 -1.99 20.31 -23.50
N PRO A 17 -2.54 21.54 -23.31
CA PRO A 17 -3.24 21.95 -22.09
C PRO A 17 -4.53 21.17 -21.82
N ASP A 18 -5.05 20.44 -22.80
CA ASP A 18 -6.21 19.55 -22.64
C ASP A 18 -5.84 18.21 -21.99
N LEU A 19 -4.55 17.79 -22.03
CA LEU A 19 -4.12 16.48 -21.51
C LEU A 19 -4.50 16.24 -20.05
N PRO A 20 -4.38 17.20 -19.11
CA PRO A 20 -4.83 17.01 -17.73
C PRO A 20 -6.33 16.72 -17.60
N LEU A 21 -7.15 17.12 -18.57
CA LEU A 21 -8.61 16.92 -18.57
C LEU A 21 -9.01 15.55 -19.13
N VAL A 22 -8.20 15.00 -20.05
CA VAL A 22 -8.49 13.74 -20.77
C VAL A 22 -7.70 12.54 -20.24
N LEU A 23 -6.46 12.74 -19.78
CA LEU A 23 -5.65 11.68 -19.20
C LEU A 23 -6.15 11.36 -17.80
N ARG A 24 -6.76 10.19 -17.65
CA ARG A 24 -7.25 9.68 -16.37
C ARG A 24 -6.51 8.40 -16.04
N THR A 25 -5.76 8.42 -14.95
CA THR A 25 -5.24 7.19 -14.35
C THR A 25 -6.33 6.56 -13.50
N LEU A 26 -6.77 5.36 -13.88
CA LEU A 26 -7.63 4.55 -13.04
C LEU A 26 -6.74 3.71 -12.12
N PHE A 27 -6.91 3.89 -10.81
CA PHE A 27 -6.31 3.01 -9.82
C PHE A 27 -7.41 2.37 -8.97
N ARG A 28 -7.11 1.21 -8.41
CA ARG A 28 -7.98 0.52 -7.46
C ARG A 28 -7.30 0.53 -6.11
N ALA A 29 -8.08 0.81 -5.08
CA ALA A 29 -7.60 0.81 -3.71
C ALA A 29 -8.32 -0.29 -2.91
N ARG A 30 -7.57 -0.96 -2.04
CA ARG A 30 -8.12 -1.88 -1.05
C ARG A 30 -8.18 -1.17 0.29
N VAL A 31 -9.36 -1.13 0.89
CA VAL A 31 -9.50 -0.65 2.28
C VAL A 31 -8.97 -1.73 3.20
N VAL A 32 -7.97 -1.38 4.00
CA VAL A 32 -7.33 -2.29 4.98
C VAL A 32 -7.56 -1.85 6.42
N GLY A 33 -8.19 -0.69 6.62
CA GLY A 33 -8.51 -0.14 7.93
C GLY A 33 -9.12 1.25 7.84
N PHE A 34 -9.49 1.80 8.98
CA PHE A 34 -10.05 3.15 9.09
C PHE A 34 -9.78 3.76 10.47
N ALA A 35 -9.85 5.08 10.54
CA ALA A 35 -9.86 5.82 11.80
C ALA A 35 -11.28 6.24 12.17
N SER A 36 -11.63 6.13 13.45
CA SER A 36 -12.86 6.70 14.01
C SER A 36 -12.51 7.49 15.27
N GLY A 37 -12.56 8.82 15.16
CA GLY A 37 -11.99 9.71 16.15
C GLY A 37 -10.48 9.50 16.27
N THR A 38 -10.00 9.23 17.49
CA THR A 38 -8.58 8.99 17.77
C THR A 38 -8.16 7.54 17.57
N ARG A 39 -9.11 6.61 17.42
CA ARG A 39 -8.86 5.17 17.32
C ARG A 39 -8.68 4.75 15.87
N ILE A 40 -7.78 3.81 15.65
CA ILE A 40 -7.52 3.17 14.37
C ILE A 40 -7.95 1.71 14.46
N TYR A 41 -8.55 1.21 13.39
CA TYR A 41 -9.02 -0.15 13.23
C TYR A 41 -8.45 -0.74 11.95
N GLN A 42 -7.95 -1.98 12.02
CA GLN A 42 -7.38 -2.71 10.88
C GLN A 42 -8.35 -3.75 10.32
N PHE A 43 -9.61 -3.37 10.22
CA PHE A 43 -10.69 -4.13 9.58
C PHE A 43 -11.58 -3.18 8.77
N LEU A 44 -12.54 -3.72 8.02
CA LEU A 44 -13.38 -2.91 7.15
C LEU A 44 -14.33 -2.00 7.93
N PRO A 45 -14.50 -0.72 7.52
CA PRO A 45 -15.48 0.16 8.14
C PRO A 45 -16.91 -0.38 7.92
N PRO A 46 -17.87 -0.04 8.81
CA PRO A 46 -19.26 -0.51 8.72
C PRO A 46 -20.01 0.04 7.50
N ARG A 47 -19.46 1.06 6.83
CA ARG A 47 -20.00 1.65 5.60
C ARG A 47 -18.84 1.92 4.63
N PRO A 48 -19.05 1.78 3.31
CA PRO A 48 -18.02 2.08 2.34
C PRO A 48 -17.57 3.55 2.43
N PRO A 49 -16.33 3.86 2.04
CA PRO A 49 -15.87 5.24 1.95
C PRO A 49 -16.73 6.04 0.97
N ARG A 50 -16.92 7.34 1.24
CA ARG A 50 -17.70 8.22 0.38
C ARG A 50 -16.98 8.39 -0.96
N LEU A 51 -17.68 8.09 -2.06
CA LEU A 51 -17.11 8.06 -3.43
C LEU A 51 -16.58 9.41 -3.93
N HIS A 52 -16.97 10.53 -3.32
CA HIS A 52 -16.63 11.89 -3.74
C HIS A 52 -15.44 12.49 -2.97
N TYR A 53 -14.72 11.70 -2.17
CA TYR A 53 -13.61 12.20 -1.38
C TYR A 53 -12.30 12.10 -2.15
N SER A 54 -11.50 13.16 -2.09
CA SER A 54 -10.13 13.14 -2.61
C SER A 54 -9.30 12.09 -1.87
N VAL A 55 -8.43 11.42 -2.61
CA VAL A 55 -7.45 10.46 -2.07
C VAL A 55 -6.12 11.17 -1.94
N PHE A 56 -5.47 10.99 -0.79
CA PHE A 56 -4.16 11.57 -0.50
C PHE A 56 -3.19 10.46 -0.09
N THR A 57 -1.91 10.66 -0.37
CA THR A 57 -0.86 9.80 0.17
C THR A 57 -0.78 9.95 1.68
N CYS A 58 -0.60 8.85 2.41
CA CYS A 58 -0.38 8.90 3.85
C CYS A 58 0.92 9.63 4.16
N THR A 59 0.91 10.47 5.20
CA THR A 59 2.15 11.04 5.76
C THR A 59 2.93 9.97 6.51
N PRO A 60 4.24 10.15 6.75
CA PRO A 60 5.02 9.23 7.58
C PRO A 60 4.36 8.97 8.94
N GLU A 61 3.85 10.00 9.60
CA GLU A 61 3.18 9.90 10.90
C GLU A 61 1.88 9.08 10.81
N ALA A 62 1.12 9.20 9.72
CA ALA A 62 -0.07 8.40 9.50
C ALA A 62 0.27 6.91 9.30
N VAL A 63 1.36 6.61 8.58
CA VAL A 63 1.87 5.25 8.40
C VAL A 63 2.30 4.64 9.74
N LEU A 64 3.07 5.39 10.53
CA LEU A 64 3.50 4.98 11.87
C LEU A 64 2.29 4.71 12.77
N ARG A 65 1.39 5.69 12.90
CA ARG A 65 0.18 5.55 13.71
C ARG A 65 -0.68 4.36 13.30
N PHE A 66 -0.80 4.07 12.00
CA PHE A 66 -1.59 2.94 11.52
C PHE A 66 -0.95 1.60 11.89
N THR A 67 0.38 1.51 11.79
CA THR A 67 1.13 0.25 11.95
C THR A 67 1.57 -0.02 13.39
N ASP A 68 1.59 0.99 14.26
CA ASP A 68 1.84 0.84 15.71
C ASP A 68 0.69 0.14 16.44
N VAL A 69 -0.52 0.16 15.88
CA VAL A 69 -1.70 -0.48 16.48
C VAL A 69 -1.64 -2.00 16.37
N GLY A 70 -0.97 -2.52 15.33
CA GLY A 70 -0.93 -3.94 15.02
C GLY A 70 -0.65 -4.19 13.54
N LEU A 71 -0.76 -5.46 13.14
CA LEU A 71 -0.45 -5.92 11.77
C LEU A 71 -1.58 -6.74 11.15
N ASP A 72 -2.78 -6.74 11.76
CA ASP A 72 -3.98 -7.45 11.30
C ASP A 72 -4.38 -7.06 9.86
N TYR A 73 -4.01 -5.86 9.42
CA TYR A 73 -4.26 -5.38 8.05
C TYR A 73 -3.57 -6.23 6.97
N LEU A 74 -2.53 -6.99 7.31
CA LEU A 74 -1.85 -7.90 6.38
C LEU A 74 -2.79 -9.01 5.92
N ALA A 75 -3.71 -9.47 6.78
CA ALA A 75 -4.74 -10.42 6.39
C ALA A 75 -5.68 -9.83 5.32
N ALA A 76 -6.07 -8.55 5.48
CA ALA A 76 -6.90 -7.85 4.50
C ALA A 76 -6.21 -7.68 3.15
N LEU A 77 -4.89 -7.46 3.15
CA LEU A 77 -4.07 -7.43 1.93
C LEU A 77 -4.03 -8.80 1.25
N LEU A 78 -3.71 -9.88 1.98
CA LEU A 78 -3.64 -11.25 1.46
C LEU A 78 -4.92 -11.70 0.74
N LEU A 79 -6.07 -11.17 1.14
CA LEU A 79 -7.38 -11.43 0.53
C LEU A 79 -7.67 -10.58 -0.74
N THR A 80 -6.64 -10.02 -1.37
CA THR A 80 -6.79 -9.20 -2.59
C THR A 80 -6.39 -10.01 -3.83
N PRO A 81 -7.34 -10.66 -4.54
CA PRO A 81 -7.03 -11.62 -5.60
C PRO A 81 -6.58 -10.98 -6.93
N GLU A 82 -6.77 -9.68 -7.09
CA GLU A 82 -6.67 -9.00 -8.39
C GLU A 82 -5.31 -8.34 -8.65
N VAL A 83 -4.33 -8.59 -7.77
CA VAL A 83 -2.98 -8.03 -7.88
C VAL A 83 -1.94 -9.07 -7.45
N PRO A 84 -0.65 -8.91 -7.84
CA PRO A 84 0.47 -9.66 -7.28
C PRO A 84 0.64 -9.34 -5.78
N VAL A 85 -0.24 -9.91 -4.95
CA VAL A 85 -0.41 -9.53 -3.54
C VAL A 85 0.86 -9.77 -2.71
N ASP A 86 1.64 -10.79 -3.07
CA ASP A 86 2.89 -11.12 -2.40
C ASP A 86 3.95 -10.01 -2.60
N GLU A 87 4.04 -9.48 -3.82
CA GLU A 87 4.89 -8.33 -4.14
C GLU A 87 4.37 -7.05 -3.48
N LEU A 88 3.05 -6.86 -3.46
CA LEU A 88 2.42 -5.72 -2.80
C LEU A 88 2.73 -5.71 -1.30
N ILE A 89 2.63 -6.86 -0.63
CA ILE A 89 2.97 -7.00 0.79
C ILE A 89 4.44 -6.69 1.01
N ALA A 90 5.34 -7.29 0.23
CA ALA A 90 6.77 -7.03 0.37
C ALA A 90 7.10 -5.53 0.15
N ALA A 91 6.52 -4.90 -0.88
CA ALA A 91 6.68 -3.48 -1.15
C ALA A 91 6.14 -2.60 -0.01
N ASN A 92 4.98 -2.93 0.53
CA ASN A 92 4.39 -2.24 1.66
C ASN A 92 5.28 -2.36 2.91
N LEU A 93 5.81 -3.54 3.21
CA LEU A 93 6.71 -3.75 4.35
C LEU A 93 8.01 -2.95 4.21
N ARG A 94 8.63 -2.93 3.03
CA ARG A 94 9.81 -2.09 2.77
C ARG A 94 9.50 -0.61 2.92
N PHE A 95 8.38 -0.16 2.36
CA PHE A 95 7.93 1.23 2.47
C PHE A 95 7.70 1.63 3.93
N THR A 96 6.98 0.83 4.71
CA THR A 96 6.73 1.11 6.12
C THR A 96 8.00 1.07 6.95
N ALA A 97 8.86 0.07 6.76
CA ALA A 97 10.13 -0.04 7.47
C ALA A 97 10.99 1.22 7.26
N ALA A 98 11.07 1.73 6.03
CA ALA A 98 11.82 2.95 5.71
C ALA A 98 11.30 4.22 6.42
N GLN A 99 10.03 4.24 6.87
CA GLN A 99 9.48 5.34 7.67
C GLN A 99 9.78 5.20 9.17
N ARG A 100 10.35 4.06 9.60
CA ARG A 100 10.57 3.69 11.00
C ARG A 100 12.04 3.73 11.37
N GLY A 101 12.33 4.27 12.56
CA GLY A 101 13.68 4.18 13.15
C GLY A 101 14.05 2.76 13.61
N ASP A 102 13.06 1.86 13.76
CA ASP A 102 13.20 0.48 14.24
C ASP A 102 12.87 -0.57 13.16
N SER A 103 13.33 -0.33 11.93
CA SER A 103 13.06 -1.17 10.74
C SER A 103 13.15 -2.68 11.00
N ASP A 104 14.24 -3.15 11.62
CA ASP A 104 14.46 -4.58 11.86
C ASP A 104 13.41 -5.20 12.80
N SER A 105 13.05 -4.47 13.85
CA SER A 105 12.02 -4.90 14.81
C SER A 105 10.66 -5.04 14.12
N PHE A 106 10.31 -4.04 13.30
CA PHE A 106 9.07 -4.04 12.52
C PHE A 106 9.03 -5.20 11.50
N LEU A 107 10.12 -5.43 10.77
CA LEU A 107 10.19 -6.52 9.80
C LEU A 107 10.12 -7.89 10.48
N GLN A 108 10.74 -8.06 11.64
CA GLN A 108 10.61 -9.30 12.43
C GLN A 108 9.18 -9.51 12.94
N ALA A 109 8.51 -8.47 13.43
CA ALA A 109 7.12 -8.55 13.86
C ALA A 109 6.19 -8.90 12.68
N SER A 110 6.40 -8.28 11.53
CA SER A 110 5.67 -8.56 10.29
C SER A 110 5.89 -9.97 9.78
N GLY A 111 7.13 -10.47 9.85
CA GLY A 111 7.45 -11.84 9.50
C GLY A 111 6.74 -12.86 10.39
N ARG A 112 6.66 -12.60 11.70
CA ARG A 112 5.91 -13.45 12.64
C ARG A 112 4.41 -13.46 12.33
N GLU A 113 3.82 -12.31 12.04
CA GLU A 113 2.41 -12.22 11.68
C GLU A 113 2.10 -12.96 10.39
N LEU A 114 2.90 -12.74 9.34
CA LEU A 114 2.76 -13.46 8.07
C LEU A 114 2.96 -14.97 8.25
N ALA A 115 3.87 -15.41 9.13
CA ALA A 115 4.04 -16.83 9.42
C ALA A 115 2.79 -17.47 10.05
N GLN A 116 2.06 -16.72 10.88
CA GLN A 116 0.79 -17.18 11.44
C GLN A 116 -0.31 -17.25 10.38
N LEU A 117 -0.42 -16.21 9.54
CA LEU A 117 -1.42 -16.12 8.46
C LEU A 117 -1.19 -17.16 7.36
N LEU A 118 0.07 -17.44 7.03
CA LEU A 118 0.49 -18.36 5.98
C LEU A 118 1.02 -19.69 6.54
N ARG A 119 0.58 -20.11 7.74
CA ARG A 119 1.05 -21.35 8.39
C ARG A 119 0.89 -22.62 7.54
N ALA A 120 -0.04 -22.62 6.59
CA ALA A 120 -0.30 -23.73 5.69
C ALA A 120 0.45 -23.62 4.34
N ASP A 121 1.13 -22.48 4.09
CA ASP A 121 1.78 -22.16 2.83
C ASP A 121 3.15 -21.50 3.07
N TYR A 122 4.09 -22.30 3.57
CA TYR A 122 5.47 -21.89 3.85
C TYR A 122 6.23 -21.44 2.59
N GLY A 123 5.88 -22.00 1.42
CA GLY A 123 6.49 -21.61 0.14
C GLY A 123 6.18 -20.16 -0.19
N ARG A 124 4.91 -19.77 -0.06
CA ARG A 124 4.47 -18.40 -0.27
C ARG A 124 5.05 -17.42 0.75
N LEU A 125 5.05 -17.78 2.03
CA LEU A 125 5.71 -16.99 3.08
C LEU A 125 7.16 -16.68 2.72
N THR A 126 7.93 -17.72 2.37
CA THR A 126 9.34 -17.58 1.98
C THR A 126 9.50 -16.68 0.76
N GLY A 127 8.59 -16.81 -0.21
CA GLY A 127 8.57 -15.98 -1.42
C GLY A 127 8.38 -14.49 -1.13
N ILE A 128 7.53 -14.14 -0.15
CA ILE A 128 7.31 -12.77 0.31
C ILE A 128 8.55 -12.25 1.04
N LEU A 129 9.03 -12.99 2.05
CA LEU A 129 10.12 -12.53 2.93
C LEU A 129 11.44 -12.29 2.17
N ARG A 130 11.74 -13.09 1.14
CA ARG A 130 12.91 -12.90 0.27
C ARG A 130 12.92 -11.57 -0.48
N ARG A 131 11.77 -10.91 -0.59
CA ARG A 131 11.62 -9.62 -1.25
C ARG A 131 11.59 -8.46 -0.26
N CYS A 132 11.57 -8.73 1.04
CA CYS A 132 11.60 -7.68 2.06
C CYS A 132 13.02 -7.20 2.38
N VAL A 133 14.04 -7.96 1.94
CA VAL A 133 15.47 -7.67 2.12
C VAL A 133 16.04 -6.99 0.88
#